data_AF-A0A1W1CM95-F1
#
_entry.id   AF-A0A1W1CM95-F1
#
_cell.length_a   1.000
_cell.length_b   1.000
_cell.length_c   1.000
_cell.angle_alpha   90.00
_cell.angle_beta   90.00
_cell.angle_gamma   90.00
#
_symmetry.space_group_name_H-M   'P 1'
#
loop_
_entity.id
_entity.type
_entity.pdbx_description
1 polymer ?
#
loop_
_entity_poly.entity_id
_entity_poly.type
_entity_poly.pdbx_seq_one_letter_code
_entity_poly.pdbx_strand_id
1 'polypeptide(L)'
;MAVFVAGLSIWWHRHTTKQENTIKLLMKDLNDDLIKEGIKLLESIDNDSIDIYANSSNRHKKETVNIRNLLNYYEMVSVGANKGIYDIKMIKQAQKTIITKIYQHSELFIKRVRKVENNNNLYIEFETFVEKLKE
;
A
#
# COMPACT_ATOMS: atom_id res chain seq x y z
N MET A 1 -11.16 8.89 39.83
CA MET A 1 -9.80 9.42 39.56
C MET A 1 -8.89 8.36 38.95
N ALA A 2 -8.51 7.29 39.66
CA ALA A 2 -7.54 6.29 39.16
C ALA A 2 -7.95 5.59 37.84
N VAL A 3 -9.21 5.16 37.72
CA VAL A 3 -9.73 4.51 36.49
C VAL A 3 -9.74 5.48 35.29
N PHE A 4 -9.99 6.77 35.54
CA PHE A 4 -10.00 7.81 34.51
C PHE A 4 -8.58 8.11 34.00
N VAL A 5 -7.62 8.23 34.92
CA VAL A 5 -6.20 8.41 34.59
C VAL A 5 -5.65 7.19 33.84
N ALA A 6 -6.03 5.97 34.25
CA ALA A 6 -5.65 4.74 33.55
C ALA A 6 -6.21 4.68 32.11
N GLY A 7 -7.47 5.07 31.91
CA GLY A 7 -8.08 5.15 30.58
C GLY A 7 -7.38 6.14 29.66
N LEU A 8 -7.05 7.34 30.17
CA LEU A 8 -6.28 8.36 29.42
C LEU A 8 -4.86 7.88 29.08
N SER A 9 -4.19 7.22 30.03
CA SER A 9 -2.85 6.67 29.82
C SER A 9 -2.83 5.58 28.75
N ILE A 10 -3.78 4.65 28.76
CA ILE A 10 -3.92 3.62 27.73
C ILE A 10 -4.20 4.25 26.35
N TRP A 11 -5.03 5.30 26.31
CA TRP A 11 -5.34 5.99 25.06
C TRP A 11 -4.11 6.71 24.47
N TRP A 12 -3.37 7.47 25.29
CA TRP A 12 -2.11 8.09 24.87
C TRP A 12 -1.07 7.08 24.45
N HIS A 13 -0.89 6.01 25.22
CA HIS A 13 0.04 4.95 24.87
C HIS A 13 -0.29 4.34 23.51
N ARG A 14 -1.57 4.02 23.25
CA ARG A 14 -2.02 3.55 21.93
C ARG A 14 -1.73 4.55 20.81
N HIS A 15 -1.89 5.85 21.06
CA HIS A 15 -1.58 6.86 20.05
C HIS A 15 -0.08 6.91 19.75
N THR A 16 0.77 6.96 20.77
CA THR A 16 2.23 6.94 20.62
C THR A 16 2.71 5.67 19.89
N THR A 17 2.17 4.50 20.24
CA THR A 17 2.51 3.24 19.55
C THR A 17 2.18 3.28 18.06
N LYS A 18 1.04 3.87 17.67
CA LYS A 18 0.69 4.03 16.24
C LYS A 18 1.69 4.91 15.52
N GLN A 19 2.09 6.02 16.13
CA GLN A 19 3.06 6.94 15.55
C GLN A 19 4.43 6.27 15.38
N GLU A 20 4.91 5.55 16.39
CA GLU A 20 6.17 4.79 16.33
C GLU A 20 6.14 3.72 15.23
N ASN A 21 5.03 2.97 15.12
CA ASN A 21 4.86 1.97 14.07
C ASN A 21 4.84 2.61 12.68
N THR A 22 4.19 3.77 12.52
CA THR A 22 4.23 4.50 11.25
C THR A 22 5.63 4.99 10.94
N ILE A 23 6.39 5.52 11.90
CA ILE A 23 7.77 5.96 11.67
C ILE A 23 8.63 4.78 11.19
N LYS A 24 8.52 3.62 11.85
CA LYS A 24 9.24 2.41 11.42
C LYS A 24 8.87 1.99 10.01
N LEU A 25 7.59 2.08 9.65
CA LEU A 25 7.11 1.82 8.28
C LEU A 25 7.76 2.78 7.28
N LEU A 26 7.67 4.08 7.52
CA LEU A 26 8.21 5.11 6.61
C LEU A 26 9.73 4.99 6.46
N MET A 27 10.45 4.68 7.54
CA MET A 27 11.89 4.46 7.51
C MET A 27 12.27 3.19 6.75
N LYS A 28 11.46 2.13 6.87
CA LYS A 28 11.63 0.93 6.06
C LYS A 28 11.47 1.28 4.58
N ASP A 29 10.41 2.01 4.21
CA ASP A 29 10.12 2.34 2.82
C ASP A 29 11.23 3.12 2.12
N LEU A 30 11.82 4.08 2.84
CA LEU A 30 12.93 4.88 2.32
C LEU A 30 14.15 4.02 1.95
N ASN A 31 14.32 2.89 2.64
CA ASN A 31 15.46 2.00 2.49
C ASN A 31 15.14 0.71 1.71
N ASP A 32 13.90 0.53 1.25
CA ASP A 32 13.48 -0.71 0.61
C ASP A 32 13.69 -0.65 -0.90
N ASP A 33 14.70 -1.40 -1.38
CA ASP A 33 15.02 -1.49 -2.80
C ASP A 33 13.90 -2.15 -3.61
N LEU A 34 13.09 -3.05 -3.03
CA LEU A 34 11.93 -3.62 -3.73
C LEU A 34 10.91 -2.55 -4.07
N ILE A 35 10.70 -1.58 -3.18
CA ILE A 35 9.78 -0.47 -3.43
C ILE A 35 10.32 0.42 -4.54
N LYS A 36 11.60 0.80 -4.47
CA LYS A 36 12.25 1.63 -5.49
C LYS A 36 12.25 0.96 -6.86
N GLU A 37 12.60 -0.31 -6.94
CA GLU A 37 12.60 -1.09 -8.18
C GLU A 37 11.19 -1.27 -8.73
N GLY A 38 10.21 -1.58 -7.88
CA GLY A 38 8.82 -1.74 -8.30
C GLY A 38 8.21 -0.46 -8.85
N ILE A 39 8.50 0.69 -8.23
CA ILE A 39 8.06 2.00 -8.70
C ILE A 39 8.70 2.32 -10.05
N LYS A 40 10.03 2.18 -10.16
CA LYS A 40 10.75 2.44 -11.42
C LYS A 40 10.22 1.58 -12.56
N LEU A 41 9.88 0.33 -12.25
CA LEU A 41 9.33 -0.60 -13.24
C LEU A 41 7.91 -0.21 -13.64
N LEU A 42 7.04 0.16 -12.69
CA LEU A 42 5.70 0.68 -13.00
C LEU A 42 5.76 1.96 -13.85
N GLU A 43 6.70 2.86 -13.58
CA GLU A 43 6.89 4.09 -14.36
C GLU A 43 7.44 3.82 -15.77
N SER A 44 8.15 2.71 -15.97
CA SER A 44 8.71 2.33 -17.27
C SER A 44 7.74 1.59 -18.19
N ILE A 45 6.61 1.12 -17.67
CA ILE A 45 5.62 0.36 -18.43
C ILE A 45 4.60 1.33 -19.03
N ASP A 46 4.56 1.40 -20.35
CA ASP A 46 3.45 2.06 -21.05
C ASP A 46 2.14 1.31 -20.78
N ASN A 47 1.04 2.06 -20.63
CA ASN A 47 -0.30 1.52 -20.35
C ASN A 47 -0.73 0.42 -21.34
N ASP A 48 -0.31 0.49 -22.60
CA ASP A 48 -0.64 -0.49 -23.64
C ASP A 48 0.08 -1.84 -23.45
N SER A 49 1.20 -1.85 -22.72
CA SER A 49 2.01 -3.06 -22.47
C SER A 49 1.62 -3.79 -21.19
N ILE A 50 0.75 -3.20 -20.35
CA ILE A 50 0.41 -3.73 -19.03
C ILE A 50 -0.33 -5.07 -19.08
N ASP A 51 -0.99 -5.34 -20.22
CA ASP A 51 -1.65 -6.61 -20.52
C ASP A 51 -0.68 -7.79 -20.58
N ILE A 52 0.56 -7.55 -21.01
CA ILE A 52 1.62 -8.56 -21.06
C ILE A 52 1.94 -9.01 -19.63
N TYR A 53 2.03 -8.08 -18.69
CA TYR A 53 2.40 -8.35 -17.29
C TYR A 53 1.25 -8.96 -16.47
N ALA A 54 0.01 -8.58 -16.77
CA ALA A 54 -1.16 -9.10 -16.06
C ALA A 54 -1.53 -10.54 -16.48
N ASN A 55 -1.08 -11.00 -17.66
CA ASN A 55 -1.38 -12.33 -18.16
C ASN A 55 -0.73 -13.45 -17.30
N SER A 56 -1.49 -14.53 -17.09
CA SER A 56 -1.06 -15.75 -16.39
C SER A 56 0.25 -16.35 -16.94
N SER A 57 0.48 -16.27 -18.26
CA SER A 57 1.68 -16.78 -18.91
C SER A 57 2.97 -16.06 -18.50
N ASN A 58 2.86 -14.79 -18.08
CA ASN A 58 3.99 -13.97 -17.66
C ASN A 58 4.05 -13.78 -16.13
N ARG A 59 3.24 -14.53 -15.37
CA ARG A 59 3.15 -14.41 -13.91
C ARG A 59 4.49 -14.59 -13.20
N HIS A 60 5.36 -15.44 -13.75
CA HIS A 60 6.67 -15.77 -13.18
C HIS A 60 7.82 -14.90 -13.72
N LYS A 61 7.54 -13.99 -14.66
CA LYS A 61 8.57 -13.04 -15.10
C LYS A 61 8.93 -12.14 -13.92
N LYS A 62 10.24 -11.89 -13.76
CA LYS A 62 10.80 -11.08 -12.66
C LYS A 62 10.05 -9.74 -12.52
N GLU A 63 9.79 -9.09 -13.64
CA GLU A 63 9.10 -7.80 -13.73
C GLU A 63 7.68 -7.87 -13.16
N THR A 64 6.91 -8.87 -13.59
CA THR A 64 5.55 -9.14 -13.10
C THR A 64 5.52 -9.48 -11.61
N VAL A 65 6.50 -10.25 -11.12
CA VAL A 65 6.65 -10.59 -9.71
C VAL A 65 6.94 -9.33 -8.89
N ASN A 66 7.80 -8.44 -9.38
CA ASN A 66 8.12 -7.18 -8.72
C ASN A 66 6.88 -6.27 -8.59
N ILE A 67 6.06 -6.14 -9.64
CA ILE A 67 4.80 -5.39 -9.57
C ILE A 67 3.88 -6.00 -8.51
N ARG A 68 3.67 -7.31 -8.53
CA ARG A 68 2.81 -8.01 -7.56
C ARG A 68 3.32 -7.82 -6.13
N ASN A 69 4.63 -7.89 -5.91
CA ASN A 69 5.22 -7.67 -4.59
C ASN A 69 4.99 -6.24 -4.09
N LEU A 70 5.13 -5.23 -4.97
CA LEU A 70 4.82 -3.85 -4.63
C LEU A 70 3.35 -3.65 -4.27
N LEU A 71 2.42 -4.24 -5.03
CA LEU A 71 0.99 -4.13 -4.76
C LEU A 71 0.59 -4.89 -3.49
N ASN A 72 1.14 -6.07 -3.26
CA ASN A 72 0.96 -6.81 -2.02
C ASN A 72 1.46 -6.03 -0.81
N TYR A 73 2.59 -5.32 -0.98
CA TYR A 73 3.12 -4.44 0.05
C TYR A 73 2.11 -3.35 0.41
N TYR A 74 1.60 -2.60 -0.57
CA TYR A 74 0.62 -1.54 -0.30
C TYR A 74 -0.74 -2.06 0.16
N GLU A 75 -1.16 -3.27 -0.24
CA GLU A 75 -2.33 -3.94 0.34
C GLU A 75 -2.14 -4.17 1.85
N MET A 76 -0.98 -4.68 2.25
CA MET A 76 -0.66 -4.92 3.66
C MET A 76 -0.58 -3.61 4.46
N VAL A 77 0.04 -2.56 3.90
CA VAL A 77 0.06 -1.21 4.51
C VAL A 77 -1.35 -0.70 4.73
N SER A 78 -2.22 -0.87 3.73
CA SER A 78 -3.62 -0.42 3.76
C SER A 78 -4.42 -1.14 4.83
N VAL A 79 -4.25 -2.47 4.96
CA VAL A 79 -4.83 -3.25 6.06
C VAL A 79 -4.35 -2.74 7.42
N GLY A 80 -3.05 -2.49 7.58
CA GLY A 80 -2.48 -1.98 8.83
C GLY A 80 -3.03 -0.60 9.20
N ALA A 81 -3.16 0.28 8.22
CA ALA A 81 -3.75 1.60 8.38
C ALA A 81 -5.24 1.52 8.75
N ASN A 82 -6.02 0.71 8.04
CA ASN A 82 -7.45 0.50 8.28
C ASN A 82 -7.73 -0.13 9.66
N LYS A 83 -6.85 -1.01 10.14
CA LYS A 83 -6.91 -1.59 11.49
C LYS A 83 -6.37 -0.65 12.58
N GLY A 84 -5.91 0.54 12.20
CA GLY A 84 -5.36 1.53 13.13
C GLY A 84 -4.05 1.10 13.78
N ILE A 85 -3.28 0.22 13.15
CA ILE A 85 -1.90 -0.13 13.54
C ILE A 85 -0.97 1.03 13.21
N TYR A 86 -1.23 1.69 12.08
CA TYR A 86 -0.53 2.89 11.63
C TYR A 86 -1.41 4.12 11.81
N ASP A 87 -0.77 5.25 12.09
CA ASP A 87 -1.37 6.58 12.03
C ASP A 87 -1.56 7.01 10.56
N ILE A 88 -2.82 7.03 10.10
CA ILE A 88 -3.20 7.42 8.73
C ILE A 88 -2.82 8.87 8.43
N LYS A 89 -2.91 9.79 9.41
CA LYS A 89 -2.59 11.21 9.17
C LYS A 89 -1.11 11.37 8.86
N MET A 90 -0.26 10.63 9.57
CA MET A 90 1.18 10.60 9.30
C MET A 90 1.49 10.01 7.92
N ILE A 91 0.87 8.88 7.54
CA ILE A 91 1.05 8.31 6.19
C ILE A 91 0.60 9.33 5.12
N LYS A 92 -0.54 9.97 5.31
CA LYS A 92 -1.06 10.99 4.38
C LYS A 92 -0.09 12.16 4.21
N GLN A 93 0.50 12.65 5.30
CA GLN A 93 1.48 13.74 5.25
C GLN A 93 2.79 13.34 4.56
N ALA A 94 3.28 12.13 4.81
CA ALA A 94 4.58 11.68 4.30
C ALA A 94 4.53 11.12 2.88
N GLN A 95 3.46 10.39 2.53
CA GLN A 95 3.45 9.50 1.37
C GLN A 95 2.17 9.56 0.51
N LYS A 96 1.21 10.48 0.76
CA LYS A 96 -0.02 10.57 -0.06
C LYS A 96 0.27 10.57 -1.55
N THR A 97 1.20 11.40 -2.00
CA THR A 97 1.51 11.57 -3.43
C THR A 97 2.04 10.27 -4.05
N ILE A 98 2.99 9.60 -3.39
CA ILE A 98 3.63 8.40 -3.95
C ILE A 98 2.65 7.23 -3.96
N ILE A 99 1.89 7.02 -2.89
CA ILE A 99 0.88 5.96 -2.78
C ILE A 99 -0.21 6.14 -3.85
N THR A 100 -0.70 7.39 -4.02
CA THR A 100 -1.72 7.69 -5.02
C THR A 100 -1.20 7.45 -6.44
N LYS A 101 0.04 7.87 -6.74
CA LYS A 101 0.66 7.64 -8.06
C LYS A 101 0.86 6.16 -8.35
N ILE A 102 1.29 5.37 -7.36
CA ILE A 102 1.48 3.92 -7.54
C ILE A 102 0.16 3.25 -7.87
N TYR A 103 -0.92 3.63 -7.17
CA TYR A 103 -2.25 3.11 -7.49
C TYR A 103 -2.68 3.50 -8.91
N GLN A 104 -2.50 4.76 -9.30
CA GLN A 104 -2.85 5.23 -10.65
C GLN A 104 -2.13 4.44 -11.75
N HIS A 105 -0.81 4.23 -11.63
CA HIS A 105 -0.04 3.48 -12.63
C HIS A 105 -0.35 1.98 -12.62
N SER A 106 -0.78 1.43 -11.48
CA SER A 106 -1.10 0.00 -11.34
C SER A 106 -2.58 -0.32 -11.54
N GLU A 107 -3.45 0.68 -11.71
CA GLU A 107 -4.89 0.48 -11.76
C GLU A 107 -5.30 -0.48 -12.89
N LEU A 108 -4.73 -0.30 -14.09
CA LEU A 108 -4.97 -1.18 -15.23
C LEU A 108 -4.48 -2.61 -14.95
N PHE A 109 -3.30 -2.76 -14.34
CA PHE A 109 -2.77 -4.06 -13.92
C PHE A 109 -3.73 -4.76 -12.94
N ILE A 110 -4.17 -4.07 -11.89
CA ILE A 110 -5.11 -4.58 -10.88
C ILE A 110 -6.40 -5.04 -11.55
N LYS A 111 -7.02 -4.19 -12.37
CA LYS A 111 -8.27 -4.51 -13.09
C LYS A 111 -8.11 -5.75 -13.98
N ARG A 112 -6.97 -5.90 -14.66
CA ARG A 112 -6.69 -7.07 -15.53
C ARG A 112 -6.47 -8.33 -14.71
N VAL A 113 -5.69 -8.27 -13.64
CA VAL A 113 -5.46 -9.43 -12.75
C VAL A 113 -6.78 -9.89 -12.11
N ARG A 114 -7.64 -8.97 -11.65
CA ARG A 114 -8.98 -9.30 -11.14
C ARG A 114 -9.81 -10.09 -12.16
N LYS A 115 -9.77 -9.68 -13.44
CA LYS A 115 -10.47 -10.39 -14.54
C LYS A 115 -9.87 -11.77 -14.82
N VAL A 116 -8.54 -11.86 -14.94
CA VAL A 116 -7.84 -13.13 -15.23
C VAL A 116 -8.02 -14.16 -14.11
N GLU A 117 -7.95 -13.71 -12.85
CA GLU A 117 -8.08 -14.58 -11.68
C GLU A 117 -9.54 -14.74 -11.21
N ASN A 118 -10.50 -14.11 -11.92
CA ASN A 118 -11.93 -14.07 -11.58
C ASN A 118 -12.18 -13.71 -10.10
N ASN A 119 -11.45 -12.72 -9.58
CA ASN A 119 -11.54 -12.26 -8.20
C ASN A 119 -11.47 -10.74 -8.13
N ASN A 120 -12.63 -10.11 -7.90
CA ASN A 120 -12.74 -8.66 -7.82
C ASN A 120 -12.19 -8.06 -6.51
N ASN A 121 -11.90 -8.89 -5.50
CA ASN A 121 -11.42 -8.43 -4.19
C ASN A 121 -9.90 -8.27 -4.13
N LEU A 122 -9.16 -8.59 -5.19
CA LEU A 122 -7.70 -8.43 -5.19
C LEU A 122 -7.33 -6.95 -5.09
N TYR A 123 -6.47 -6.60 -4.13
CA TYR A 123 -5.98 -5.23 -3.91
C TYR A 123 -7.07 -4.20 -3.53
N ILE A 124 -8.21 -4.66 -2.98
CA ILE A 124 -9.34 -3.79 -2.65
C ILE A 124 -9.05 -2.90 -1.44
N GLU A 125 -8.22 -3.37 -0.50
CA GLU A 125 -7.83 -2.56 0.66
C GLU A 125 -6.94 -1.40 0.22
N PHE A 126 -6.04 -1.65 -0.73
CA PHE A 126 -5.21 -0.61 -1.34
C PHE A 126 -6.04 0.44 -2.09
N GLU A 127 -6.97 0.01 -2.93
CA GLU A 127 -7.92 0.90 -3.62
C GLU A 127 -8.70 1.77 -2.61
N THR A 128 -9.29 1.14 -1.59
CA THR A 128 -10.05 1.84 -0.55
C THR A 128 -9.18 2.82 0.24
N PHE A 129 -7.94 2.43 0.53
CA PHE A 129 -7.01 3.29 1.27
C PHE A 129 -6.60 4.52 0.46
N VAL A 130 -6.39 4.39 -0.84
CA VAL A 130 -6.08 5.52 -1.73
C VAL A 130 -7.22 6.54 -1.74
N GLU A 131 -8.48 6.09 -1.76
CA GLU A 131 -9.63 7.00 -1.65
C GLU A 131 -9.65 7.75 -0.32
N LYS A 132 -9.39 7.07 0.80
CA LYS A 132 -9.26 7.71 2.14
C LYS A 132 -8.12 8.72 2.23
N LEU A 133 -7.07 8.57 1.43
CA LEU A 133 -5.98 9.55 1.38
C LEU A 133 -6.34 10.79 0.57
N LYS A 134 -7.30 10.68 -0.37
CA LYS A 134 -7.76 11.78 -1.23
C LYS A 134 -8.65 12.75 -0.48
N GLU A 135 -9.61 12.23 0.31
CA GLU A 135 -10.33 12.95 1.38
C GLU A 135 -9.35 13.67 2.29
#